data_AF-A0A0W0VYB1-F1
#
_entry.id   AF-A0A0W0VYB1-F1
#
_cell.length_a   1.000
_cell.length_b   1.000
_cell.length_c   1.000
_cell.angle_alpha   90.00
_cell.angle_beta   90.00
_cell.angle_gamma   90.00
#
_symmetry.space_group_name_H-M   'P 1'
#
loop_
_entity.id
_entity.type
_entity.pdbx_description
1 polymer ?
#
loop_
_entity_poly.entity_id
_entity_poly.type
_entity_poly.pdbx_seq_one_letter_code
_entity_poly.pdbx_strand_id
1 'polypeptide(L)'
;MFNELYHYLRNMKKEFDKKYAGASLQVLERAIFNEKEDRGESTDPSKYDADITLKYRIRLILLHELYCEKMPSEVTRNSLKKWRELEEDYADLEKTLCHEAETILGGESEDTLQSEIRKLEAYIQKTGLEANEKEEIYQDLSGKSSISDFLKLFAEVKRGNLSVSLRESQDCINFLTQTCEALVDKIEKKERKLSLLKENATKLNDEKRTLEKSFTWLERWAFEDLNGSANAFKRFVLWVYNLFPSQTIQDRSLILGRQVKEAYSAYTENTKNIDGVESDIKELKSHLKSHTKELDEAKKRNTNALKFTTPQNEPTSRETETNELEFRSRGLH
;
A
#
# COMPACT_ATOMS: atom_id res chain seq x y z
N MET A 1 21.63 -31.24 18.73
CA MET A 1 21.09 -29.89 18.44
C MET A 1 20.08 -29.89 17.29
N PHE A 2 20.46 -29.86 15.99
CA PHE A 2 19.46 -29.64 14.90
C PHE A 2 18.32 -30.67 14.85
N ASN A 3 18.61 -31.96 15.05
CA ASN A 3 17.56 -32.98 15.13
C ASN A 3 16.61 -32.76 16.31
N GLU A 4 17.14 -32.33 17.46
CA GLU A 4 16.33 -32.01 18.65
C GLU A 4 15.47 -30.78 18.39
N LEU A 5 16.01 -29.74 17.75
CA LEU A 5 15.26 -28.55 17.33
C LEU A 5 14.15 -28.87 16.33
N TYR A 6 14.41 -29.78 15.38
CA TYR A 6 13.41 -30.25 14.43
C TYR A 6 12.25 -30.96 15.13
N HIS A 7 12.54 -31.91 16.01
CA HIS A 7 11.50 -32.56 16.81
C HIS A 7 10.79 -31.60 17.76
N TYR A 8 11.53 -30.64 18.33
CA TYR A 8 10.97 -29.58 19.17
C TYR A 8 9.96 -28.73 18.40
N LEU A 9 10.32 -28.22 17.22
CA LEU A 9 9.43 -27.45 16.35
C LEU A 9 8.13 -28.21 16.07
N ARG A 10 8.24 -29.49 15.66
CA ARG A 10 7.08 -30.33 15.34
C ARG A 10 6.19 -30.60 16.54
N ASN A 11 6.78 -30.89 17.69
CA ASN A 11 6.04 -31.15 18.92
C ASN A 11 5.35 -29.88 19.41
N MET A 12 6.05 -28.74 19.39
CA MET A 12 5.47 -27.46 19.78
C MET A 12 4.34 -27.03 18.86
N LYS A 13 4.46 -27.22 17.54
CA LYS A 13 3.38 -26.92 16.59
C LYS A 13 2.12 -27.71 16.96
N LYS A 14 2.23 -29.03 17.14
CA LYS A 14 1.10 -29.89 17.58
C LYS A 14 0.54 -29.50 18.94
N GLU A 15 1.40 -29.14 19.90
CA GLU A 15 0.99 -28.72 21.22
C GLU A 15 0.19 -27.41 21.15
N PHE A 16 0.68 -26.43 20.40
CA PHE A 16 0.01 -25.15 20.24
C PHE A 16 -1.28 -25.27 19.45
N ASP A 17 -1.32 -26.06 18.37
CA ASP A 17 -2.55 -26.36 17.63
C ASP A 17 -3.63 -26.91 18.57
N LYS A 18 -3.25 -27.84 19.46
CA LYS A 18 -4.16 -28.41 20.45
C LYS A 18 -4.56 -27.40 21.53
N LYS A 19 -3.60 -26.67 22.09
CA LYS A 19 -3.80 -25.74 23.21
C LYS A 19 -4.63 -24.51 22.80
N TYR A 20 -4.44 -24.04 21.56
CA TYR A 20 -5.05 -22.83 21.04
C TYR A 20 -6.12 -23.06 19.97
N ALA A 21 -6.54 -24.31 19.71
CA ALA A 21 -7.60 -24.64 18.74
C ALA A 21 -8.83 -23.71 18.83
N GLY A 22 -9.32 -23.45 20.05
CA GLY A 22 -10.46 -22.55 20.31
C GLY A 22 -10.11 -21.16 20.85
N ALA A 23 -8.82 -20.78 20.90
CA ALA A 23 -8.39 -19.52 21.49
C ALA A 23 -8.81 -18.30 20.65
N SER A 24 -9.12 -17.19 21.32
CA SER A 24 -9.32 -15.87 20.70
C SER A 24 -7.98 -15.16 20.45
N LEU A 25 -8.00 -14.11 19.64
CA LEU A 25 -6.81 -13.29 19.37
C LEU A 25 -6.19 -12.68 20.63
N GLN A 26 -7.03 -12.25 21.59
CA GLN A 26 -6.55 -11.70 22.88
C GLN A 26 -5.79 -12.74 23.72
N VAL A 27 -6.20 -14.01 23.65
CA VAL A 27 -5.52 -15.09 24.34
C VAL A 27 -4.16 -15.36 23.70
N LEU A 28 -4.07 -15.30 22.36
CA LEU A 28 -2.82 -15.43 21.63
C LEU A 28 -1.88 -14.23 21.86
N GLU A 29 -2.41 -13.00 21.88
CA GLU A 29 -1.65 -11.80 22.25
C GLU A 29 -1.04 -11.89 23.64
N ARG A 30 -1.83 -12.36 24.62
CA ARG A 30 -1.32 -12.58 25.98
C ARG A 30 -0.28 -13.69 26.01
N ALA A 31 -0.45 -14.77 25.23
CA ALA A 31 0.55 -15.82 25.14
C ALA A 31 1.87 -15.31 24.55
N ILE A 32 1.81 -14.52 23.47
CA ILE A 32 2.98 -13.86 22.86
C ILE A 32 3.65 -12.91 23.85
N PHE A 33 2.87 -12.13 24.60
CA PHE A 33 3.37 -11.21 25.61
C PHE A 33 4.09 -11.96 26.75
N ASN A 34 3.45 -12.98 27.32
CA ASN A 34 4.04 -13.78 28.40
C ASN A 34 5.32 -14.47 27.94
N GLU A 35 5.33 -15.03 26.73
CA GLU A 35 6.53 -15.66 26.16
C GLU A 35 7.70 -14.66 26.10
N LYS A 36 7.43 -13.41 25.70
CA LYS A 36 8.44 -12.34 25.69
C LYS A 36 8.92 -11.94 27.09
N GLU A 37 8.03 -11.87 28.08
CA GLU A 37 8.38 -11.58 29.47
C GLU A 37 9.24 -12.68 30.10
N ASP A 38 8.86 -13.95 29.91
CA ASP A 38 9.59 -15.12 30.42
C ASP A 38 11.06 -15.12 29.95
N ARG A 39 11.32 -14.63 28.73
CA ARG A 39 12.69 -14.44 28.24
C ARG A 39 13.40 -13.24 28.86
N GLY A 40 12.69 -12.13 29.09
CA GLY A 40 13.23 -10.94 29.74
C GLY A 40 13.71 -11.20 31.17
N GLU A 41 13.05 -12.10 31.89
CA GLU A 41 13.45 -12.50 33.25
C GLU A 41 14.60 -13.52 33.29
N SER A 42 14.90 -14.19 32.16
CA SER A 42 15.87 -15.29 32.07
C SER A 42 17.28 -14.85 31.63
N THR A 43 17.55 -13.57 31.38
CA THR A 43 18.85 -13.11 30.83
C THR A 43 19.94 -12.99 31.89
N ASP A 44 20.57 -14.11 32.22
CA ASP A 44 21.94 -14.17 32.74
C ASP A 44 22.91 -14.16 31.54
N PRO A 45 23.71 -13.09 31.33
CA PRO A 45 24.64 -12.98 30.19
C PRO A 45 25.69 -14.10 30.14
N SER A 46 25.91 -14.81 31.25
CA SER A 46 26.87 -15.91 31.36
C SER A 46 26.35 -17.26 30.84
N LYS A 47 25.07 -17.33 30.41
CA LYS A 47 24.38 -18.55 29.94
C LYS A 47 23.77 -18.40 28.53
N TYR A 48 24.51 -17.78 27.61
CA TYR A 48 24.07 -17.64 26.22
C TYR A 48 24.14 -18.99 25.51
N ASP A 49 23.07 -19.78 25.61
CA ASP A 49 22.91 -21.04 24.89
C ASP A 49 22.11 -20.80 23.59
N ALA A 50 22.75 -21.10 22.46
CA ALA A 50 22.17 -20.96 21.13
C ALA A 50 20.91 -21.82 20.95
N ASP A 51 20.88 -23.03 21.54
CA ASP A 51 19.73 -23.94 21.46
C ASP A 51 18.51 -23.35 22.18
N ILE A 52 18.71 -22.76 23.37
CA ILE A 52 17.64 -22.09 24.12
C ILE A 52 17.09 -20.90 23.33
N THR A 53 17.98 -20.11 22.72
CA THR A 53 17.59 -18.96 21.90
C THR A 53 16.78 -19.39 20.67
N LEU A 54 17.19 -20.45 19.98
CA LEU A 54 16.48 -20.98 18.82
C LEU A 54 15.12 -21.56 19.21
N LYS A 55 15.04 -22.34 20.31
CA LYS A 55 13.77 -22.87 20.84
C LYS A 55 12.78 -21.75 21.15
N TYR A 56 13.24 -20.68 21.79
CA TYR A 56 12.41 -19.50 22.05
C TYR A 56 11.89 -18.86 20.75
N ARG A 57 12.76 -18.63 19.76
CA ARG A 57 12.36 -18.04 18.47
C ARG A 57 11.33 -18.91 17.76
N ILE A 58 11.52 -20.22 17.77
CA ILE A 58 10.56 -21.19 17.23
C ILE A 58 9.19 -21.05 17.92
N ARG A 59 9.15 -20.99 19.26
CA ARG A 59 7.88 -20.79 19.99
C ARG A 59 7.19 -19.49 19.60
N LEU A 60 7.91 -18.38 19.55
CA LEU A 60 7.34 -17.09 19.15
C LEU A 60 6.77 -17.11 17.74
N ILE A 61 7.52 -17.65 16.77
CA ILE A 61 7.08 -17.74 15.37
C ILE A 61 5.80 -18.58 15.27
N LEU A 62 5.72 -19.72 15.96
CA LEU A 62 4.52 -20.56 15.95
C LEU A 62 3.31 -19.84 16.60
N LEU A 63 3.53 -19.05 17.66
CA LEU A 63 2.46 -18.23 18.25
C LEU A 63 2.02 -17.09 17.33
N HIS A 64 2.96 -16.43 16.66
CA HIS A 64 2.67 -15.38 15.67
C HIS A 64 1.95 -15.97 14.44
N GLU A 65 2.32 -17.17 13.98
CA GLU A 65 1.65 -17.91 12.91
C GLU A 65 0.19 -18.18 13.27
N LEU A 66 -0.06 -18.77 14.45
CA LEU A 66 -1.42 -19.00 14.94
C LEU A 66 -2.22 -17.70 15.11
N TYR A 67 -1.59 -16.63 15.57
CA TYR A 67 -2.23 -15.33 15.66
C TYR A 67 -2.67 -14.85 14.27
N CYS A 68 -1.79 -14.95 13.27
CA CYS A 68 -2.07 -14.53 11.91
C CYS A 68 -3.16 -15.37 11.24
N GLU A 69 -3.13 -16.69 11.45
CA GLU A 69 -4.15 -17.60 10.92
C GLU A 69 -5.55 -17.35 11.50
N LYS A 70 -5.63 -16.92 12.76
CA LYS A 70 -6.89 -16.61 13.44
C LYS A 70 -7.38 -15.18 13.23
N MET A 71 -6.61 -14.32 12.56
CA MET A 71 -7.09 -12.99 12.21
C MET A 71 -8.33 -13.10 11.31
N PRO A 72 -9.28 -12.14 11.39
CA PRO A 72 -10.42 -12.10 10.49
C PRO A 72 -9.96 -12.14 9.03
N SER A 73 -10.79 -12.74 8.16
CA SER A 73 -10.54 -12.80 6.72
C SER A 73 -10.54 -11.43 6.03
N GLU A 74 -11.02 -10.39 6.72
CA GLU A 74 -10.96 -9.02 6.24
C GLU A 74 -9.51 -8.50 6.27
N VAL A 75 -8.97 -8.22 5.09
CA VAL A 75 -7.62 -7.69 4.95
C VAL A 75 -7.59 -6.22 5.37
N THR A 76 -6.94 -5.95 6.50
CA THR A 76 -6.73 -4.61 7.03
C THR A 76 -5.25 -4.25 6.98
N ARG A 77 -4.93 -2.96 7.09
CA ARG A 77 -3.52 -2.53 7.20
C ARG A 77 -2.81 -3.18 8.39
N ASN A 78 -3.53 -3.44 9.48
CA ASN A 78 -2.97 -4.09 10.66
C ASN A 78 -2.70 -5.58 10.39
N SER A 79 -3.60 -6.29 9.72
CA SER A 79 -3.36 -7.71 9.40
C SER A 79 -2.20 -7.88 8.41
N LEU A 80 -2.09 -7.01 7.41
CA LEU A 80 -0.92 -6.99 6.50
C LEU A 80 0.39 -6.76 7.25
N LYS A 81 0.40 -5.83 8.21
CA LYS A 81 1.57 -5.58 9.04
C LYS A 81 1.96 -6.82 9.83
N LYS A 82 0.99 -7.54 10.40
CA LYS A 82 1.23 -8.75 11.18
C LYS A 82 1.77 -9.90 10.34
N TRP A 83 1.22 -10.10 9.14
CA TRP A 83 1.76 -11.05 8.17
C TRP A 83 3.19 -10.73 7.75
N ARG A 84 3.52 -9.44 7.55
CA ARG A 84 4.88 -9.00 7.25
C ARG A 84 5.85 -9.19 8.43
N GLU A 85 5.43 -8.85 9.65
CA GLU A 85 6.21 -9.10 10.88
C GLU A 85 6.54 -10.60 10.99
N LEU A 86 5.60 -11.49 10.67
CA LEU A 86 5.81 -12.94 10.66
C LEU A 86 6.77 -13.40 9.55
N GLU A 87 6.66 -12.84 8.34
CA GLU A 87 7.60 -13.11 7.23
C GLU A 87 9.04 -12.73 7.62
N GLU A 88 9.21 -11.56 8.24
CA GLU A 88 10.50 -11.08 8.75
C GLU A 88 11.05 -11.99 9.85
N ASP A 89 10.22 -12.41 10.81
CA ASP A 89 10.61 -13.33 11.88
C ASP A 89 11.11 -14.67 11.31
N TYR A 90 10.41 -15.22 10.30
CA TYR A 90 10.81 -16.45 9.61
C TYR A 90 12.14 -16.27 8.87
N ALA A 91 12.30 -15.17 8.11
CA ALA A 91 13.54 -14.87 7.39
C ALA A 91 14.74 -14.71 8.33
N ASP A 92 14.52 -14.12 9.52
CA ASP A 92 15.57 -13.98 10.52
C ASP A 92 15.89 -15.30 11.23
N LEU A 93 14.91 -16.19 11.41
CA LEU A 93 15.17 -17.56 11.87
C LEU A 93 16.01 -18.34 10.85
N GLU A 94 15.70 -18.25 9.55
CA GLU A 94 16.51 -18.89 8.49
C GLU A 94 17.97 -18.44 8.55
N LYS A 95 18.22 -17.12 8.59
CA LYS A 95 19.58 -16.57 8.69
C LYS A 95 20.31 -17.07 9.93
N THR A 96 19.61 -17.09 11.06
CA THR A 96 20.19 -17.54 12.34
C THR A 96 20.55 -19.01 12.28
N LEU A 97 19.68 -19.86 11.71
CA LEU A 97 19.96 -21.29 11.55
C LEU A 97 21.16 -21.54 10.64
N CYS A 98 21.28 -20.80 9.53
CA CYS A 98 22.46 -20.89 8.66
C CYS A 98 23.74 -20.50 9.42
N HIS A 99 23.72 -19.37 10.14
CA HIS A 99 24.89 -18.91 10.90
C HIS A 99 25.34 -19.91 11.97
N GLU A 100 24.39 -20.49 12.71
CA GLU A 100 24.70 -21.52 13.71
C GLU A 100 25.22 -22.81 13.06
N ALA A 101 24.69 -23.19 11.90
CA ALA A 101 25.19 -24.34 11.16
C ALA A 101 26.62 -24.13 10.67
N GLU A 102 26.94 -22.96 10.11
CA GLU A 102 28.30 -22.58 9.69
C GLU A 102 29.27 -22.60 10.88
N THR A 103 28.84 -22.10 12.03
CA THR A 103 29.66 -22.07 13.27
C THR A 103 29.95 -23.48 13.79
N ILE A 104 28.96 -24.37 13.78
CA ILE A 104 29.10 -25.74 14.30
C ILE A 104 29.90 -26.63 13.34
N LEU A 105 29.74 -26.44 12.03
CA LEU A 105 30.36 -27.30 11.02
C LEU A 105 31.80 -26.85 10.64
N GLY A 106 32.19 -25.61 10.96
CA GLY A 106 33.54 -25.07 10.77
C GLY A 106 33.82 -24.58 9.34
N GLY A 107 34.76 -23.64 9.16
CA GLY A 107 34.91 -22.85 7.91
C GLY A 107 35.13 -23.61 6.59
N GLU A 108 35.67 -24.84 6.58
CA GLU A 108 35.76 -25.66 5.34
C GLU A 108 34.40 -26.24 4.88
N SER A 109 33.37 -26.14 5.73
CA SER A 109 32.03 -26.68 5.46
C SER A 109 31.04 -25.66 4.91
N GLU A 110 31.38 -24.37 4.87
CA GLU A 110 30.46 -23.30 4.44
C GLU A 110 30.04 -23.48 2.97
N ASP A 111 31.01 -23.67 2.06
CA ASP A 111 30.72 -23.93 0.64
C ASP A 111 29.88 -25.21 0.45
N THR A 112 30.14 -26.24 1.27
CA THR A 112 29.38 -27.49 1.22
C THR A 112 27.94 -27.26 1.68
N LEU A 113 27.75 -26.57 2.81
CA LEU A 113 26.45 -26.24 3.38
C LEU A 113 25.62 -25.40 2.40
N GLN A 114 26.21 -24.35 1.83
CA GLN A 114 25.56 -23.49 0.85
C GLN A 114 25.17 -24.28 -0.43
N SER A 115 26.01 -25.23 -0.86
CA SER A 115 25.68 -26.10 -1.98
C SER A 115 24.48 -27.02 -1.68
N GLU A 116 24.39 -27.56 -0.46
CA GLU A 116 23.28 -28.42 -0.04
C GLU A 116 21.98 -27.62 0.16
N ILE A 117 22.07 -26.40 0.71
CA ILE A 117 20.93 -25.48 0.78
C ILE A 117 20.37 -25.21 -0.62
N ARG A 118 21.23 -24.93 -1.61
CA ARG A 118 20.79 -24.72 -3.01
C ARG A 118 20.10 -25.96 -3.60
N LYS A 119 20.60 -27.16 -3.30
CA LYS A 119 19.95 -28.41 -3.75
C LYS A 119 18.58 -28.59 -3.09
N LEU A 120 18.48 -28.29 -1.80
CA LEU A 120 17.21 -28.33 -1.07
C LEU A 120 16.21 -27.30 -1.63
N GLU A 121 16.64 -26.07 -1.90
CA GLU A 121 15.79 -25.04 -2.52
C GLU A 121 15.30 -25.46 -3.90
N ALA A 122 16.17 -26.04 -4.73
CA ALA A 122 15.79 -26.61 -6.03
C ALA A 122 14.80 -27.77 -5.89
N TYR A 123 14.95 -28.60 -4.85
CA TYR A 123 14.01 -29.67 -4.54
C TYR A 123 12.63 -29.14 -4.11
N ILE A 124 12.59 -28.15 -3.21
CA ILE A 124 11.35 -27.48 -2.78
C ILE A 124 10.67 -26.86 -4.00
N GLN A 125 11.40 -26.16 -4.85
CA GLN A 125 10.88 -25.62 -6.11
C GLN A 125 10.26 -26.67 -7.02
N LYS A 126 10.87 -27.87 -7.11
CA LYS A 126 10.35 -28.96 -7.94
C LYS A 126 9.08 -29.60 -7.36
N THR A 127 8.98 -29.68 -6.03
CA THR A 127 7.97 -30.50 -5.34
C THR A 127 6.86 -29.69 -4.68
N GLY A 128 7.02 -28.38 -4.55
CA GLY A 128 6.08 -27.48 -3.91
C GLY A 128 6.02 -27.61 -2.39
N LEU A 129 5.00 -26.99 -1.78
CA LEU A 129 4.78 -27.01 -0.33
C LEU A 129 4.22 -28.34 0.21
N GLU A 130 3.63 -29.18 -0.65
CA GLU A 130 2.97 -30.44 -0.28
C GLU A 130 3.91 -31.66 -0.26
N ALA A 131 5.21 -31.44 -0.50
CA ALA A 131 6.17 -32.52 -0.63
C ALA A 131 6.30 -33.33 0.67
N ASN A 132 5.77 -34.56 0.66
CA ASN A 132 5.96 -35.55 1.72
C ASN A 132 7.45 -35.69 2.02
N GLU A 133 7.81 -35.54 3.29
CA GLU A 133 9.15 -35.81 3.80
C GLU A 133 9.46 -37.30 3.64
N LYS A 134 9.91 -37.70 2.46
CA LYS A 134 10.61 -38.97 2.34
C LYS A 134 11.99 -38.76 2.95
N GLU A 135 12.24 -39.44 4.06
CA GLU A 135 13.54 -39.47 4.74
C GLU A 135 14.70 -39.81 3.77
N GLU A 136 14.40 -40.52 2.68
CA GLU A 136 15.30 -40.90 1.59
C GLU A 136 16.04 -39.69 0.97
N ILE A 137 15.40 -38.52 0.82
CA ILE A 137 16.03 -37.34 0.18
C ILE A 137 17.15 -36.75 1.06
N TYR A 138 16.95 -36.75 2.38
CA TYR A 138 17.93 -36.21 3.32
C TYR A 138 19.08 -37.20 3.59
N GLN A 139 18.91 -38.48 3.24
CA GLN A 139 19.97 -39.49 3.25
C GLN A 139 20.83 -39.41 1.98
N ASP A 140 20.23 -39.11 0.82
CA ASP A 140 20.96 -38.92 -0.45
C ASP A 140 21.74 -37.59 -0.52
N LEU A 141 21.32 -36.56 0.22
CA LEU A 141 21.94 -35.22 0.19
C LEU A 141 23.16 -35.08 1.13
N SER A 142 23.40 -35.98 2.08
CA SER A 142 24.59 -35.89 2.94
C SER A 142 24.88 -37.21 3.68
N GLY A 143 26.09 -37.76 3.48
CA GLY A 143 26.61 -38.89 4.27
C GLY A 143 26.99 -38.55 5.72
N LYS A 144 26.85 -37.28 6.16
CA LYS A 144 27.09 -36.82 7.54
C LYS A 144 25.76 -36.50 8.23
N SER A 145 25.55 -37.07 9.43
CA SER A 145 24.28 -36.95 10.17
C SER A 145 23.91 -35.50 10.52
N SER A 146 24.88 -34.66 10.89
CA SER A 146 24.62 -33.29 11.34
C SER A 146 24.09 -32.34 10.25
N ILE A 147 24.59 -32.46 9.01
CA ILE A 147 24.12 -31.66 7.87
C ILE A 147 22.71 -32.11 7.46
N SER A 148 22.46 -33.42 7.47
CA SER A 148 21.12 -33.98 7.20
C SER A 148 20.09 -33.45 8.20
N ASP A 149 20.44 -33.44 9.50
CA ASP A 149 19.59 -32.92 10.56
C ASP A 149 19.31 -31.41 10.43
N PHE A 150 20.31 -30.63 10.04
CA PHE A 150 20.12 -29.20 9.71
C PHE A 150 19.17 -29.01 8.53
N LEU A 151 19.39 -29.73 7.42
CA LEU A 151 18.57 -29.60 6.21
C LEU A 151 17.10 -29.93 6.47
N LYS A 152 16.80 -30.91 7.34
CA LYS A 152 15.42 -31.22 7.76
C LYS A 152 14.76 -30.05 8.49
N LEU A 153 15.44 -29.47 9.49
CA LEU A 153 14.94 -28.30 10.21
C LEU A 153 14.78 -27.10 9.28
N PHE A 154 15.79 -26.83 8.46
CA PHE A 154 15.79 -25.71 7.53
C PHE A 154 14.67 -25.83 6.50
N ALA A 155 14.41 -27.04 5.97
CA ALA A 155 13.30 -27.28 5.05
C ALA A 155 11.94 -26.92 5.66
N GLU A 156 11.69 -27.31 6.91
CA GLU A 156 10.42 -27.02 7.59
C GLU A 156 10.24 -25.52 7.83
N VAL A 157 11.29 -24.83 8.29
CA VAL A 157 11.28 -23.37 8.47
C VAL A 157 11.09 -22.64 7.13
N LYS A 158 11.79 -23.08 6.08
CA LYS A 158 11.71 -22.51 4.74
C LYS A 158 10.31 -22.65 4.15
N ARG A 159 9.65 -23.80 4.33
CA ARG A 159 8.26 -24.01 3.91
C ARG A 159 7.29 -23.10 4.64
N GLY A 160 7.47 -22.94 5.95
CA GLY A 160 6.71 -21.98 6.76
C GLY A 160 6.86 -20.57 6.22
N ASN A 161 8.10 -20.11 6.01
CA ASN A 161 8.38 -18.80 5.43
C ASN A 161 7.70 -18.61 4.06
N LEU A 162 7.88 -19.56 3.14
CA LEU A 162 7.27 -19.49 1.80
C LEU A 162 5.74 -19.42 1.85
N SER A 163 5.11 -20.20 2.74
CA SER A 163 3.65 -20.16 2.94
C SER A 163 3.18 -18.80 3.45
N VAL A 164 3.90 -18.23 4.43
CA VAL A 164 3.63 -16.91 4.99
C VAL A 164 3.83 -15.82 3.93
N SER A 165 4.96 -15.82 3.22
CA SER A 165 5.25 -14.88 2.12
C SER A 165 4.18 -14.93 1.02
N LEU A 166 3.72 -16.12 0.65
CA LEU A 166 2.68 -16.28 -0.37
C LEU A 166 1.37 -15.61 0.09
N ARG A 167 0.96 -15.87 1.34
CA ARG A 167 -0.27 -15.31 1.91
C ARG A 167 -0.17 -13.80 2.12
N GLU A 168 0.92 -13.31 2.72
CA GLU A 168 1.17 -11.86 2.91
C GLU A 168 1.10 -11.12 1.58
N SER A 169 1.80 -11.64 0.57
CA SER A 169 1.89 -10.97 -0.71
C SER A 169 0.55 -11.00 -1.46
N GLN A 170 -0.22 -12.09 -1.37
CA GLN A 170 -1.56 -12.17 -1.95
C GLN A 170 -2.54 -11.19 -1.27
N ASP A 171 -2.55 -11.16 0.06
CA ASP A 171 -3.40 -10.23 0.82
C ASP A 171 -3.00 -8.77 0.51
N CYS A 172 -1.69 -8.50 0.41
CA CYS A 172 -1.17 -7.19 0.05
C CYS A 172 -1.60 -6.76 -1.35
N ILE A 173 -1.52 -7.67 -2.34
CA ILE A 173 -2.01 -7.43 -3.71
C ILE A 173 -3.49 -7.12 -3.71
N ASN A 174 -4.31 -7.92 -3.01
CA ASN A 174 -5.76 -7.73 -2.95
C ASN A 174 -6.10 -6.35 -2.36
N PHE A 175 -5.50 -5.99 -1.23
CA PHE A 175 -5.70 -4.71 -0.56
C PHE A 175 -5.27 -3.52 -1.41
N LEU A 176 -4.09 -3.59 -2.02
CA LEU A 176 -3.54 -2.50 -2.84
C LEU A 176 -4.32 -2.35 -4.16
N THR A 177 -4.80 -3.45 -4.75
CA THR A 177 -5.65 -3.41 -5.95
C THR A 177 -6.95 -2.66 -5.66
N GLN A 178 -7.67 -3.04 -4.60
CA GLN A 178 -8.89 -2.35 -4.17
C GLN A 178 -8.64 -0.86 -3.83
N THR A 179 -7.52 -0.58 -3.18
CA THR A 179 -7.14 0.81 -2.83
C THR A 179 -6.86 1.64 -4.09
N CYS A 180 -6.15 1.07 -5.08
CA CYS A 180 -5.89 1.71 -6.36
C CYS A 180 -7.19 1.97 -7.13
N GLU A 181 -8.09 0.98 -7.21
CA GLU A 181 -9.41 1.13 -7.85
C GLU A 181 -10.23 2.26 -7.21
N ALA A 182 -10.30 2.28 -5.86
CA ALA A 182 -11.01 3.34 -5.14
C ALA A 182 -10.39 4.73 -5.34
N LEU A 183 -9.06 4.82 -5.53
CA LEU A 183 -8.38 6.07 -5.86
C LEU A 183 -8.67 6.52 -7.29
N VAL A 184 -8.68 5.61 -8.27
CA VAL A 184 -9.06 5.90 -9.66
C VAL A 184 -10.48 6.45 -9.71
N ASP A 185 -11.44 5.80 -9.04
CA ASP A 185 -12.82 6.28 -8.95
C ASP A 185 -12.94 7.70 -8.36
N LYS A 186 -12.15 7.99 -7.31
CA LYS A 186 -12.11 9.33 -6.69
C LYS A 186 -11.52 10.37 -7.64
N ILE A 187 -10.45 10.02 -8.35
CA ILE A 187 -9.83 10.89 -9.36
C ILE A 187 -10.83 11.20 -10.47
N GLU A 188 -11.48 10.19 -11.03
CA GLU A 188 -12.49 10.39 -12.09
C GLU A 188 -13.63 11.31 -11.64
N LYS A 189 -14.17 11.11 -10.43
CA LYS A 189 -15.22 11.97 -9.87
C LYS A 189 -14.76 13.43 -9.74
N LYS A 190 -13.51 13.65 -9.31
CA LYS A 190 -12.91 14.98 -9.18
C LYS A 190 -12.61 15.60 -10.55
N GLU A 191 -12.15 14.83 -11.52
CA GLU A 191 -11.93 15.29 -12.89
C GLU A 191 -13.23 15.70 -13.58
N ARG A 192 -14.32 14.94 -13.40
CA ARG A 192 -15.66 15.35 -13.86
C ARG A 192 -16.10 16.67 -13.21
N LYS A 193 -15.89 16.82 -11.89
CA LYS A 193 -16.17 18.08 -11.18
C LYS A 193 -15.32 19.24 -11.72
N LEU A 194 -14.04 18.99 -12.01
CA LEU A 194 -13.13 19.98 -12.57
C LEU A 194 -13.59 20.46 -13.95
N SER A 195 -14.00 19.54 -14.82
CA SER A 195 -14.54 19.87 -16.14
C SER A 195 -15.77 20.77 -16.05
N LEU A 196 -16.71 20.45 -15.14
CA LEU A 196 -17.90 21.28 -14.89
C LEU A 196 -17.52 22.68 -14.37
N LEU A 197 -16.55 22.77 -13.46
CA LEU A 197 -16.07 24.05 -12.95
C LEU A 197 -15.38 24.89 -14.04
N LYS A 198 -14.60 24.25 -14.93
CA LYS A 198 -13.95 24.93 -16.06
C LYS A 198 -14.98 25.46 -17.07
N GLU A 199 -16.02 24.70 -17.37
CA GLU A 199 -17.15 25.16 -18.20
C GLU A 199 -17.91 26.31 -17.53
N ASN A 200 -18.11 26.25 -16.21
CA ASN A 200 -18.70 27.35 -15.46
C ASN A 200 -17.80 28.60 -15.48
N ALA A 201 -16.48 28.43 -15.42
CA ALA A 201 -15.53 29.54 -15.48
C ALA A 201 -15.61 30.27 -16.82
N THR A 202 -15.73 29.55 -17.93
CA THR A 202 -15.86 30.17 -19.26
C THR A 202 -17.16 30.95 -19.36
N LYS A 203 -18.29 30.37 -18.90
CA LYS A 203 -19.59 31.05 -18.84
C LYS A 203 -19.54 32.34 -18.00
N LEU A 204 -18.98 32.28 -16.79
CA LEU A 204 -18.83 33.44 -15.91
C LEU A 204 -17.90 34.51 -16.50
N ASN A 205 -16.84 34.10 -17.21
CA ASN A 205 -15.94 35.03 -17.89
C ASN A 205 -16.61 35.72 -19.08
N ASP A 206 -17.42 34.99 -19.85
CA ASP A 206 -18.19 35.56 -20.95
C ASP A 206 -19.28 36.52 -20.46
N GLU A 207 -19.97 36.18 -19.37
CA GLU A 207 -20.92 37.06 -18.69
C GLU A 207 -20.23 38.32 -18.19
N LYS A 208 -19.12 38.17 -17.47
CA LYS A 208 -18.27 39.30 -17.02
C LYS A 208 -17.87 40.21 -18.19
N ARG A 209 -17.37 39.65 -19.29
CA ARG A 209 -16.97 40.42 -20.48
C ARG A 209 -18.16 41.15 -21.12
N THR A 210 -19.33 40.51 -21.14
CA THR A 210 -20.56 41.11 -21.66
C THR A 210 -21.00 42.29 -20.80
N LEU A 211 -20.98 42.13 -19.49
CA LEU A 211 -21.28 43.21 -18.53
C LEU A 211 -20.27 44.36 -18.65
N GLU A 212 -18.97 44.08 -18.76
CA GLU A 212 -17.95 45.11 -18.96
C GLU A 212 -18.13 45.92 -20.25
N LYS A 213 -18.54 45.26 -21.33
CA LYS A 213 -18.88 45.92 -22.61
C LYS A 213 -20.14 46.77 -22.49
N SER A 214 -21.13 46.30 -21.72
CA SER A 214 -22.35 47.05 -21.46
C SER A 214 -22.12 48.28 -20.58
N PHE A 215 -21.04 48.29 -19.79
CA PHE A 215 -20.66 49.38 -18.89
C PHE A 215 -19.86 50.47 -19.61
N THR A 216 -20.60 51.34 -20.29
CA THR A 216 -20.10 52.44 -21.12
C THR A 216 -19.32 53.48 -20.32
N TRP A 217 -18.60 54.36 -21.03
CA TRP A 217 -17.85 55.46 -20.40
C TRP A 217 -18.75 56.42 -19.60
N LEU A 218 -20.00 56.64 -20.05
CA LEU A 218 -20.95 57.53 -19.40
C LEU A 218 -21.45 56.91 -18.09
N GLU A 219 -21.72 55.60 -18.07
CA GLU A 219 -22.06 54.86 -16.85
C GLU A 219 -20.86 54.79 -15.89
N ARG A 220 -19.63 54.65 -16.38
CA ARG A 220 -18.42 54.74 -15.53
C ARG A 220 -18.28 56.11 -14.88
N TRP A 221 -18.51 57.20 -15.61
CA TRP A 221 -18.48 58.55 -15.03
C TRP A 221 -19.61 58.76 -14.02
N ALA A 222 -20.80 58.20 -14.28
CA ALA A 222 -21.90 58.20 -13.33
C ALA A 222 -21.55 57.46 -12.04
N PHE A 223 -20.79 56.36 -12.14
CA PHE A 223 -20.28 55.62 -10.98
C PHE A 223 -19.23 56.43 -10.21
N GLU A 224 -18.34 57.14 -10.90
CA GLU A 224 -17.38 58.04 -10.27
C GLU A 224 -18.08 59.20 -9.55
N ASP A 225 -19.15 59.75 -10.13
CA ASP A 225 -19.95 60.81 -9.53
C ASP A 225 -20.61 60.35 -8.23
N LEU A 226 -21.21 59.15 -8.24
CA LEU A 226 -21.75 58.51 -7.03
C LEU A 226 -20.70 58.32 -5.92
N ASN A 227 -19.45 58.09 -6.29
CA ASN A 227 -18.33 57.91 -5.35
C ASN A 227 -17.58 59.22 -5.05
N GLY A 228 -18.07 60.36 -5.54
CA GLY A 228 -17.47 61.69 -5.31
C GLY A 228 -16.17 61.96 -6.08
N SER A 229 -15.75 61.06 -6.98
CA SER A 229 -14.50 61.16 -7.74
C SER A 229 -14.66 61.78 -9.13
N ALA A 230 -15.88 62.05 -9.59
CA ALA A 230 -16.11 62.76 -10.84
C ALA A 230 -15.67 64.23 -10.75
N ASN A 231 -14.93 64.69 -11.76
CA ASN A 231 -14.55 66.10 -11.91
C ASN A 231 -15.73 66.96 -12.43
N ALA A 232 -15.59 68.29 -12.36
CA ALA A 232 -16.65 69.22 -12.73
C ALA A 232 -17.19 69.02 -14.17
N PHE A 233 -16.32 68.67 -15.13
CA PHE A 233 -16.72 68.39 -16.51
C PHE A 233 -17.59 67.13 -16.60
N LYS A 234 -17.18 66.04 -15.95
CA LYS A 234 -17.96 64.79 -15.91
C LYS A 234 -19.34 65.03 -15.26
N ARG A 235 -19.39 65.76 -14.14
CA ARG A 235 -20.64 66.13 -13.46
C ARG A 235 -21.58 66.94 -14.35
N PHE A 236 -21.03 67.90 -15.10
CA PHE A 236 -21.81 68.70 -16.05
C PHE A 236 -22.41 67.82 -17.17
N VAL A 237 -21.60 66.94 -17.77
CA VAL A 237 -22.06 66.02 -18.82
C VAL A 237 -23.16 65.08 -18.31
N LEU A 238 -23.02 64.53 -17.11
CA LEU A 238 -24.03 63.69 -16.48
C LEU A 238 -25.32 64.45 -16.17
N TRP A 239 -25.21 65.70 -15.70
CA TRP A 239 -26.36 66.58 -15.46
C TRP A 239 -27.15 66.83 -16.75
N VAL A 240 -26.46 67.16 -17.86
CA VAL A 240 -27.11 67.35 -19.17
C VAL A 240 -27.80 66.08 -19.66
N TYR A 241 -27.15 64.92 -19.49
CA TYR A 241 -27.71 63.64 -19.90
C TYR A 241 -29.01 63.30 -19.16
N ASN A 242 -29.09 63.61 -17.86
CA ASN A 242 -30.25 63.30 -17.02
C ASN A 242 -31.47 64.22 -17.24
N LEU A 243 -31.38 65.25 -18.08
CA LEU A 243 -32.51 66.17 -18.34
C LEU A 243 -33.68 65.53 -19.10
N PHE A 244 -33.43 64.45 -19.83
CA PHE A 244 -34.37 63.85 -20.79
C PHE A 244 -34.86 62.43 -20.42
N PRO A 245 -34.07 61.55 -19.79
CA PRO A 245 -34.50 60.22 -19.39
C PRO A 245 -35.38 60.21 -18.15
N SER A 246 -36.26 59.20 -18.03
CA SER A 246 -37.07 58.94 -16.82
C SER A 246 -36.28 58.29 -15.68
N GLN A 247 -35.12 57.70 -15.96
CA GLN A 247 -34.22 57.10 -14.97
C GLN A 247 -32.85 57.76 -15.06
N THR A 248 -32.26 58.11 -13.91
CA THR A 248 -30.92 58.71 -13.89
C THR A 248 -29.88 57.70 -14.34
N ILE A 249 -28.83 58.19 -15.01
CA ILE A 249 -27.73 57.32 -15.40
C ILE A 249 -26.96 56.79 -14.18
N GLN A 250 -26.97 57.51 -13.07
CA GLN A 250 -26.41 57.07 -11.80
C GLN A 250 -27.08 55.80 -11.28
N ASP A 251 -28.42 55.72 -11.31
CA ASP A 251 -29.15 54.53 -10.84
C ASP A 251 -28.82 53.30 -11.70
N ARG A 252 -28.78 53.49 -13.02
CA ARG A 252 -28.40 52.42 -13.97
C ARG A 252 -26.95 51.98 -13.75
N SER A 253 -26.05 52.93 -13.53
CA SER A 253 -24.65 52.67 -13.26
C SER A 253 -24.43 51.91 -11.94
N LEU A 254 -25.20 52.22 -10.89
CA LEU A 254 -25.16 51.51 -9.61
C LEU A 254 -25.53 50.03 -9.79
N ILE A 255 -26.60 49.74 -10.56
CA ILE A 255 -27.06 48.38 -10.83
C ILE A 255 -26.01 47.60 -11.63
N LEU A 256 -25.52 48.17 -12.73
CA LEU A 256 -24.47 47.55 -13.55
C LEU A 256 -23.17 47.34 -12.76
N GLY A 257 -22.77 48.32 -11.95
CA GLY A 257 -21.60 48.21 -11.08
C GLY A 257 -21.71 47.07 -10.07
N ARG A 258 -22.91 46.84 -9.51
CA ARG A 258 -23.18 45.69 -8.64
C ARG A 258 -23.07 44.37 -9.40
N GLN A 259 -23.72 44.26 -10.56
CA GLN A 259 -23.68 43.05 -11.40
C GLN A 259 -22.25 42.71 -11.84
N VAL A 260 -21.46 43.70 -12.25
CA VAL A 260 -20.04 43.50 -12.57
C VAL A 260 -19.29 42.97 -11.34
N LYS A 261 -19.47 43.58 -10.18
CA LYS A 261 -18.80 43.11 -8.94
C LYS A 261 -19.18 41.67 -8.58
N GLU A 262 -20.46 41.32 -8.67
CA GLU A 262 -20.97 39.97 -8.42
C GLU A 262 -20.37 38.95 -9.40
N ALA A 263 -20.36 39.26 -10.70
CA ALA A 263 -19.75 38.40 -11.73
C ALA A 263 -18.23 38.21 -11.50
N TYR A 264 -17.53 39.26 -11.09
CA TYR A 264 -16.11 39.17 -10.71
C TYR A 264 -15.88 38.27 -9.49
N SER A 265 -16.71 38.43 -8.45
CA SER A 265 -16.64 37.60 -7.24
C SER A 265 -16.93 36.13 -7.56
N ALA A 266 -18.00 35.85 -8.30
CA ALA A 266 -18.37 34.50 -8.71
C ALA A 266 -17.28 33.84 -9.57
N TYR A 267 -16.72 34.57 -10.54
CA TYR A 267 -15.61 34.09 -11.36
C TYR A 267 -14.39 33.76 -10.49
N THR A 268 -14.02 34.66 -9.58
CA THR A 268 -12.84 34.50 -8.71
C THR A 268 -13.00 33.33 -7.73
N GLU A 269 -14.20 33.14 -7.18
CA GLU A 269 -14.52 32.00 -6.34
C GLU A 269 -14.45 30.69 -7.14
N ASN A 270 -15.00 30.68 -8.36
CA ASN A 270 -14.95 29.52 -9.23
C ASN A 270 -13.51 29.16 -9.64
N THR A 271 -12.65 30.15 -9.93
CA THR A 271 -11.22 29.89 -10.20
C THR A 271 -10.49 29.34 -8.97
N LYS A 272 -10.78 29.84 -7.76
CA LYS A 272 -10.22 29.27 -6.52
C LYS A 272 -10.66 27.82 -6.32
N ASN A 273 -11.92 27.51 -6.62
CA ASN A 273 -12.45 26.15 -6.56
C ASN A 273 -11.78 25.23 -7.58
N ILE A 274 -11.48 25.73 -8.78
CA ILE A 274 -10.70 25.01 -9.80
C ILE A 274 -9.32 24.68 -9.25
N ASP A 275 -8.58 25.68 -8.75
CA ASP A 275 -7.23 25.50 -8.21
C ASP A 275 -7.20 24.47 -7.08
N GLY A 276 -8.19 24.54 -6.17
CA GLY A 276 -8.34 23.57 -5.07
C GLY A 276 -8.58 22.14 -5.58
N VAL A 277 -9.48 21.96 -6.54
CA VAL A 277 -9.76 20.63 -7.13
C VAL A 277 -8.56 20.11 -7.93
N GLU A 278 -7.83 20.95 -8.64
CA GLU A 278 -6.59 20.56 -9.35
C GLU A 278 -5.51 20.10 -8.38
N SER A 279 -5.35 20.79 -7.24
CA SER A 279 -4.44 20.37 -6.17
C SER A 279 -4.83 19.02 -5.59
N ASP A 280 -6.11 18.81 -5.27
CA ASP A 280 -6.63 17.52 -4.77
C ASP A 280 -6.35 16.39 -5.77
N ILE A 281 -6.60 16.60 -7.07
CA ILE A 281 -6.34 15.60 -8.12
C ILE A 281 -4.86 15.26 -8.19
N LYS A 282 -3.98 16.26 -8.08
CA LYS A 282 -2.53 16.06 -8.10
C LYS A 282 -2.06 15.22 -6.91
N GLU A 283 -2.58 15.49 -5.73
CA GLU A 283 -2.30 14.70 -4.52
C GLU A 283 -2.79 13.25 -4.68
N LEU A 284 -4.04 13.06 -5.12
CA LEU A 284 -4.60 11.72 -5.37
C LEU A 284 -3.78 10.94 -6.41
N LYS A 285 -3.34 11.58 -7.49
CA LYS A 285 -2.47 10.96 -8.51
C LYS A 285 -1.10 10.56 -7.95
N SER A 286 -0.56 11.35 -7.02
CA SER A 286 0.68 11.01 -6.32
C SER A 286 0.50 9.77 -5.43
N HIS A 287 -0.60 9.70 -4.68
CA HIS A 287 -0.92 8.52 -3.86
C HIS A 287 -1.14 7.27 -4.72
N LEU A 288 -1.88 7.40 -5.83
CA LEU A 288 -2.08 6.30 -6.78
C LEU A 288 -0.73 5.77 -7.27
N LYS A 289 0.17 6.66 -7.72
CA LYS A 289 1.51 6.27 -8.18
C LYS A 289 2.31 5.53 -7.11
N SER A 290 2.23 5.98 -5.85
CA SER A 290 2.89 5.29 -4.72
C SER A 290 2.35 3.88 -4.53
N HIS A 291 1.03 3.73 -4.45
CA HIS A 291 0.40 2.42 -4.24
C HIS A 291 0.54 1.48 -5.44
N THR A 292 0.58 1.99 -6.68
CA THR A 292 0.91 1.16 -7.84
C THR A 292 2.32 0.59 -7.74
N LYS A 293 3.30 1.38 -7.28
CA LYS A 293 4.65 0.88 -7.08
C LYS A 293 4.70 -0.21 -6.00
N GLU A 294 4.03 0.01 -4.88
CA GLU A 294 3.90 -1.00 -3.80
C GLU A 294 3.21 -2.27 -4.31
N LEU A 295 2.20 -2.13 -5.17
CA LEU A 295 1.48 -3.25 -5.78
C LEU A 295 2.39 -4.06 -6.70
N ASP A 296 3.20 -3.39 -7.52
CA ASP A 296 4.17 -4.07 -8.39
C ASP A 296 5.25 -4.79 -7.59
N GLU A 297 5.71 -4.21 -6.49
CA GLU A 297 6.63 -4.85 -5.55
C GLU A 297 5.98 -6.08 -4.88
N ALA A 298 4.73 -5.98 -4.44
CA ALA A 298 3.97 -7.10 -3.87
C ALA A 298 3.75 -8.22 -4.90
N LYS A 299 3.39 -7.89 -6.15
CA LYS A 299 3.29 -8.85 -7.27
C LYS A 299 4.60 -9.57 -7.54
N LYS A 300 5.73 -8.86 -7.51
CA LYS A 300 7.07 -9.47 -7.64
C LYS A 300 7.37 -10.43 -6.51
N ARG A 301 7.08 -10.06 -5.25
CA ARG A 301 7.24 -10.95 -4.09
C ARG A 301 6.37 -12.20 -4.22
N ASN A 302 5.10 -12.04 -4.58
CA ASN A 302 4.18 -13.15 -4.80
C ASN A 302 4.65 -14.08 -5.92
N THR A 303 5.07 -13.53 -7.07
CA THR A 303 5.61 -14.31 -8.20
C THR A 303 6.87 -15.08 -7.79
N ASN A 304 7.74 -14.47 -6.97
CA ASN A 304 8.92 -15.15 -6.46
C ASN A 304 8.56 -16.27 -5.49
N ALA A 305 7.63 -16.07 -4.56
CA ALA A 305 7.14 -17.14 -3.68
C ALA A 305 6.50 -18.27 -4.49
N LEU A 306 5.63 -17.97 -5.46
CA LEU A 306 4.98 -18.93 -6.34
C LEU A 306 5.97 -19.82 -7.11
N LYS A 307 7.11 -19.27 -7.54
CA LYS A 307 8.16 -20.05 -8.21
C LYS A 307 8.75 -21.17 -7.33
N PHE A 308 8.67 -21.05 -6.01
CA PHE A 308 9.14 -22.06 -5.07
C PHE A 308 8.03 -22.99 -4.59
N THR A 309 6.76 -22.57 -4.68
CA THR A 309 5.62 -23.33 -4.15
C THR A 309 4.85 -24.13 -5.20
N THR A 310 4.99 -23.79 -6.48
CA THR A 310 4.27 -24.46 -7.59
C THR A 310 5.21 -25.40 -8.35
N PRO A 311 4.92 -26.71 -8.45
CA PRO A 311 5.76 -27.65 -9.19
C PRO A 311 5.90 -27.25 -10.67
N GLN A 312 7.11 -27.32 -11.23
CA GLN A 312 7.38 -27.02 -12.65
C GLN A 312 6.56 -27.86 -13.67
N ASN A 313 5.83 -28.88 -13.22
CA ASN A 313 5.02 -29.76 -14.07
C ASN A 313 3.54 -29.35 -14.19
N GLU A 314 3.08 -28.32 -13.46
CA GLU A 314 1.79 -27.72 -13.77
C GLU A 314 1.99 -26.60 -14.80
N PRO A 315 1.19 -26.56 -15.88
CA PRO A 315 1.31 -25.51 -16.87
C PRO A 315 0.97 -24.20 -16.16
N THR A 316 2.00 -23.44 -15.85
CA THR A 316 1.86 -22.03 -15.45
C THR A 316 1.04 -21.40 -16.56
N SER A 317 -0.17 -21.00 -16.22
CA SER A 317 -1.15 -20.38 -17.09
C SER A 317 -0.47 -19.26 -17.89
N ARG A 318 -0.05 -19.59 -19.11
CA ARG A 318 -0.04 -18.68 -20.25
C ARG A 318 -1.49 -18.29 -20.47
N GLU A 319 -1.97 -17.30 -19.72
CA GLU A 319 -3.17 -16.52 -20.02
C GLU A 319 -3.30 -15.41 -18.98
N THR A 320 -2.50 -14.36 -19.18
CA THR A 320 -2.85 -12.97 -18.79
C THR A 320 -1.99 -11.93 -19.50
N GLU A 321 -1.07 -12.33 -20.39
CA GLU A 321 -0.35 -11.40 -21.29
C GLU A 321 -1.19 -10.94 -22.50
N THR A 322 -2.42 -11.41 -22.68
CA THR A 322 -3.31 -10.97 -23.78
C THR A 322 -4.25 -9.81 -23.45
N ASN A 323 -4.34 -9.35 -22.19
CA ASN A 323 -5.21 -8.20 -21.84
C ASN A 323 -4.45 -6.87 -21.62
N GLU A 324 -3.11 -6.85 -21.62
CA GLU A 324 -2.35 -5.59 -21.56
C GLU A 324 -2.23 -4.87 -22.93
N LEU A 325 -2.57 -5.53 -24.03
CA LEU A 325 -2.58 -4.92 -25.37
C LEU A 325 -3.91 -4.26 -25.77
N GLU A 326 -5.03 -4.60 -25.11
CA GLU A 326 -6.32 -3.95 -25.36
C GLU A 326 -6.55 -2.68 -24.51
N PHE A 327 -5.84 -2.50 -23.39
CA PHE A 327 -5.94 -1.27 -22.60
C PHE A 327 -5.01 -0.14 -23.10
N ARG A 328 -3.98 -0.45 -23.90
CA ARG A 328 -3.08 0.55 -24.51
C ARG A 328 -3.53 1.08 -25.87
N SER A 329 -4.55 0.48 -26.49
CA SER A 329 -5.02 0.84 -27.84
C SER A 329 -6.33 1.66 -27.85
N ARG A 330 -6.89 2.00 -26.69
CA ARG A 330 -8.07 2.88 -26.58
C ARG A 330 -7.79 4.05 -25.63
N GLY A 331 -7.38 5.20 -26.19
CA GLY A 331 -7.58 6.48 -25.51
C GLY A 331 -6.40 7.45 -25.48
N LEU A 332 -5.78 7.76 -26.63
CA LEU A 332 -5.18 9.06 -26.88
C LEU A 332 -5.38 9.43 -28.35
N HIS A 333 -6.55 9.98 -28.65
CA HIS A 333 -6.79 10.92 -29.75
C HIS A 333 -7.70 12.04 -29.24
#